data_AF-A0A6C0FBC4-F1
#
_entry.id   AF-A0A6C0FBC4-F1
#
_cell.length_a   1.000
_cell.length_b   1.000
_cell.length_c   1.000
_cell.angle_alpha   90.00
_cell.angle_beta   90.00
_cell.angle_gamma   90.00
#
_symmetry.space_group_name_H-M   'P 1'
#
loop_
_entity.id
_entity.type
_entity.pdbx_description
1 polymer ?
#
loop_
_entity_poly.entity_id
_entity_poly.type
_entity_poly.pdbx_seq_one_letter_code
_entity_poly.pdbx_strand_id
1 'polypeptide(L)'
;MGDDSKVILTRYLYNKTEVKQCLFLSLLEHNMDEALFWGYELYYSGFEIDTFQFLINIVETIYLESCAFIVEYTNFIVENWNKENNPILFGNFIATLCTKQYDLKNFCKLYLKIDGQQNHQRDKNRMIVELDDEYIEKYKTKDINKPETVLKEKCIYHVKKEINRLFNISIPNYEELTNLYFQEWLYFASYTPIWKERIGNYNGVVNDEENKITFSNEDDEQEFYNKYNYEPDEQSNETIEKIIGKKNIDYYTIKDFCKKYHFQVKTKKRK
;
A
#
# COMPACT_ATOMS: atom_id res chain seq x y z
N MET A 1 -11.14 2.47 -7.53
CA MET A 1 -9.70 2.52 -7.21
C MET A 1 -9.10 3.78 -7.85
N GLY A 2 -9.11 4.99 -7.32
CA GLY A 2 -9.83 5.69 -6.25
C GLY A 2 -9.91 7.18 -6.69
N ASP A 3 -10.85 7.92 -6.10
CA ASP A 3 -11.05 9.36 -6.34
C ASP A 3 -10.58 10.15 -5.10
N ASP A 4 -9.32 9.93 -4.70
CA ASP A 4 -8.67 10.80 -3.70
C ASP A 4 -7.73 11.72 -4.48
N SER A 5 -8.18 12.96 -4.71
CA SER A 5 -7.39 14.00 -5.36
C SER A 5 -6.19 14.48 -4.52
N LYS A 6 -6.16 14.11 -3.24
CA LYS A 6 -5.15 14.54 -2.27
C LYS A 6 -4.13 13.45 -2.00
N VAL A 7 -2.84 13.81 -2.06
CA VAL A 7 -1.74 12.94 -1.64
C VAL A 7 -1.84 12.69 -0.14
N ILE A 8 -1.68 11.44 0.28
CA ILE A 8 -1.63 11.04 1.69
C ILE A 8 -0.41 10.15 1.87
N LEU A 9 0.45 10.49 2.83
CA LEU A 9 1.69 9.75 3.11
C LEU A 9 1.54 8.81 4.31
N THR A 10 1.97 7.56 4.19
CA THR A 10 1.89 6.54 5.24
C THR A 10 2.88 6.79 6.38
N ARG A 11 2.94 5.89 7.38
CA ARG A 11 3.85 5.99 8.53
C ARG A 11 5.34 6.06 8.14
N TYR A 12 5.72 5.49 7.00
CA TYR A 12 7.07 5.58 6.41
C TYR A 12 7.09 6.40 5.12
N LEU A 13 6.14 7.33 5.00
CA LEU A 13 6.08 8.36 3.96
C LEU A 13 5.93 7.86 2.52
N TYR A 14 5.44 6.63 2.32
CA TYR A 14 4.99 6.18 1.01
C TYR A 14 3.66 6.84 0.64
N ASN A 15 3.41 7.06 -0.65
CA ASN A 15 2.08 7.45 -1.11
C ASN A 15 1.08 6.30 -0.86
N LYS A 16 0.02 6.55 -0.07
CA LYS A 16 -0.99 5.55 0.32
C LYS A 16 -1.58 4.80 -0.88
N THR A 17 -1.87 5.50 -1.97
CA THR A 17 -2.47 4.90 -3.16
C THR A 17 -1.50 3.94 -3.85
N GLU A 18 -0.23 4.30 -3.90
CA GLU A 18 0.83 3.45 -4.45
C GLU A 18 1.11 2.25 -3.56
N VAL A 19 1.00 2.37 -2.23
CA VAL A 19 1.09 1.23 -1.32
C VAL A 19 -0.05 0.23 -1.58
N LYS A 20 -1.29 0.69 -1.78
CA LYS A 20 -2.41 -0.20 -2.17
C LYS A 20 -2.14 -0.92 -3.49
N GLN A 21 -1.60 -0.22 -4.48
CA GLN A 21 -1.21 -0.84 -5.75
C GLN A 21 -0.11 -1.89 -5.55
N CYS A 22 0.93 -1.58 -4.77
CA CYS A 22 2.04 -2.50 -4.55
C CYS A 22 1.58 -3.74 -3.76
N LEU A 23 0.66 -3.59 -2.80
CA LEU A 23 -0.01 -4.72 -2.15
C LEU A 23 -0.74 -5.61 -3.17
N PHE A 24 -1.57 -5.02 -4.05
CA PHE A 24 -2.27 -5.77 -5.08
C PHE A 24 -1.32 -6.52 -6.02
N LEU A 25 -0.25 -5.87 -6.49
CA LEU A 25 0.72 -6.51 -7.38
C LEU A 25 1.50 -7.62 -6.68
N SER A 26 1.86 -7.45 -5.41
CA SER A 26 2.57 -8.46 -4.63
C SER A 26 1.70 -9.71 -4.41
N LEU A 27 0.38 -9.54 -4.27
CA LEU A 27 -0.57 -10.65 -4.27
C LEU A 27 -0.60 -11.39 -5.62
N LEU A 28 -0.64 -10.67 -6.74
CA LEU A 28 -0.58 -11.28 -8.09
C LEU A 28 0.75 -11.98 -8.37
N GLU A 29 1.84 -11.49 -7.78
CA GLU A 29 3.18 -12.05 -7.90
C GLU A 29 3.42 -13.20 -6.91
N HIS A 30 2.45 -13.47 -6.04
CA HIS A 30 2.58 -14.44 -4.93
C HIS A 30 3.78 -14.16 -4.02
N ASN A 31 4.18 -12.88 -3.92
CA ASN A 31 5.28 -12.42 -3.08
C ASN A 31 4.75 -12.10 -1.68
N MET A 32 4.75 -13.11 -0.81
CA MET A 32 4.19 -13.00 0.54
C MET A 32 4.89 -11.96 1.40
N ASP A 33 6.22 -11.88 1.36
CA ASP A 33 6.98 -10.94 2.18
C ASP A 33 6.68 -9.49 1.81
N GLU A 34 6.66 -9.19 0.50
CA GLU A 34 6.33 -7.87 0.00
C GLU A 34 4.85 -7.51 0.24
N ALA A 35 3.94 -8.48 0.06
CA ALA A 35 2.51 -8.26 0.33
C ALA A 35 2.26 -7.96 1.82
N LEU A 36 2.90 -8.72 2.73
CA LEU A 36 2.79 -8.47 4.16
C LEU A 36 3.40 -7.12 4.55
N PHE A 37 4.54 -6.74 3.95
CA PHE A 37 5.11 -5.42 4.16
C PHE A 37 4.13 -4.30 3.80
N TRP A 38 3.60 -4.29 2.57
CA TRP A 38 2.67 -3.25 2.13
C TRP A 38 1.35 -3.27 2.91
N GLY A 39 0.86 -4.46 3.25
CA GLY A 39 -0.32 -4.61 4.09
C GLY A 39 -0.14 -4.00 5.47
N TYR A 40 0.94 -4.37 6.17
CA TYR A 40 1.21 -3.83 7.50
C TYR A 40 1.63 -2.36 7.48
N GLU A 41 2.19 -1.87 6.37
CA GLU A 41 2.41 -0.44 6.19
C GLU A 41 1.11 0.35 6.25
N LEU A 42 0.06 -0.11 5.56
CA LEU A 42 -1.27 0.50 5.65
C LEU A 42 -1.91 0.28 7.03
N TYR A 43 -1.84 -0.94 7.55
CA TYR A 43 -2.45 -1.32 8.83
C TYR A 43 -1.94 -0.42 9.95
N TYR A 44 -0.62 -0.37 10.17
CA TYR A 44 -0.02 0.43 11.23
C TYR A 44 0.10 1.92 10.90
N SER A 45 -0.29 2.35 9.70
CA SER A 45 -0.57 3.78 9.43
C SER A 45 -1.94 4.21 9.99
N GLY A 46 -2.75 3.27 10.46
CA GLY A 46 -4.12 3.49 10.93
C GLY A 46 -5.17 3.38 9.83
N PHE A 47 -4.86 2.67 8.73
CA PHE A 47 -5.81 2.43 7.63
C PHE A 47 -6.38 1.00 7.68
N GLU A 48 -6.52 0.39 8.85
CA GLU A 48 -6.90 -1.03 9.00
C GLU A 48 -8.22 -1.34 8.30
N ILE A 49 -9.28 -0.57 8.59
CA ILE A 49 -10.61 -0.76 8.00
C ILE A 49 -10.57 -0.58 6.48
N ASP A 50 -9.96 0.51 6.00
CA ASP A 50 -9.81 0.80 4.58
C ASP A 50 -8.99 -0.27 3.85
N THR A 51 -8.01 -0.87 4.52
CA THR A 51 -7.18 -1.94 3.96
C THR A 51 -7.93 -3.27 3.91
N PHE A 52 -8.71 -3.61 4.93
CA PHE A 52 -9.60 -4.78 4.89
C PHE A 52 -10.62 -4.65 3.76
N GLN A 53 -11.27 -3.49 3.63
CA GLN A 53 -12.20 -3.24 2.52
C GLN A 53 -11.51 -3.38 1.15
N PHE A 54 -10.28 -2.87 1.04
CA PHE A 54 -9.49 -3.05 -0.18
C PHE A 54 -9.19 -4.53 -0.49
N LEU A 55 -8.80 -5.32 0.52
CA LEU A 55 -8.55 -6.76 0.36
C LEU A 55 -9.84 -7.53 0.03
N ILE A 56 -10.97 -7.20 0.64
CA ILE A 56 -12.28 -7.80 0.32
C ILE A 56 -12.64 -7.52 -1.15
N ASN A 57 -12.47 -6.27 -1.61
CA ASN A 57 -12.68 -5.92 -3.01
C ASN A 57 -11.77 -6.74 -3.96
N ILE A 58 -10.51 -6.98 -3.57
CA ILE A 58 -9.61 -7.87 -4.33
C ILE A 58 -10.17 -9.30 -4.35
N VAL A 59 -10.60 -9.83 -3.21
CA VAL A 59 -11.23 -11.17 -3.11
C VAL A 59 -12.42 -11.29 -4.06
N GLU A 60 -13.34 -10.34 -3.99
CA GLU A 60 -14.53 -10.29 -4.84
C GLU A 60 -14.18 -10.17 -6.32
N THR A 61 -13.10 -9.46 -6.64
CA THR A 61 -12.73 -9.19 -8.03
C THR A 61 -11.97 -10.35 -8.66
N ILE A 62 -11.03 -10.99 -7.95
CA ILE A 62 -10.07 -11.91 -8.59
C ILE A 62 -10.02 -13.31 -7.98
N TYR A 63 -10.61 -13.56 -6.80
CA TYR A 63 -10.50 -14.85 -6.12
C TYR A 63 -11.80 -15.67 -6.09
N LEU A 64 -12.98 -15.07 -6.31
CA LEU A 64 -14.28 -15.77 -6.21
C LEU A 64 -14.39 -16.97 -7.16
N GLU A 65 -14.03 -16.82 -8.43
CA GLU A 65 -14.14 -17.90 -9.42
C GLU A 65 -13.04 -18.98 -9.25
N SER A 66 -11.91 -18.61 -8.65
CA SER A 66 -10.75 -19.49 -8.50
C SER A 66 -10.69 -20.22 -7.16
N CYS A 67 -11.37 -19.73 -6.11
CA CYS A 67 -11.26 -20.26 -4.74
C CYS A 67 -12.62 -20.33 -4.02
N ALA A 68 -13.27 -21.51 -4.04
CA ALA A 68 -14.65 -21.65 -3.56
C ALA A 68 -14.88 -21.30 -2.07
N PHE A 69 -13.89 -21.53 -1.20
CA PHE A 69 -14.01 -21.28 0.24
C PHE A 69 -13.58 -19.87 0.66
N ILE A 70 -13.10 -19.03 -0.29
CA ILE A 70 -12.45 -17.76 0.07
C ILE A 70 -13.41 -16.79 0.74
N VAL A 71 -14.70 -16.83 0.38
CA VAL A 71 -15.74 -15.98 0.97
C VAL A 71 -15.94 -16.34 2.44
N GLU A 72 -16.13 -17.62 2.74
CA GLU A 72 -16.30 -18.11 4.12
C GLU A 72 -15.08 -17.77 4.98
N TYR A 73 -13.87 -17.98 4.44
CA TYR A 73 -12.63 -17.61 5.11
C TYR A 73 -12.51 -16.09 5.33
N THR A 74 -12.86 -15.27 4.34
CA THR A 74 -12.84 -13.80 4.46
C THR A 74 -13.78 -13.32 5.54
N ASN A 75 -15.01 -13.85 5.58
CA ASN A 75 -15.99 -13.52 6.62
C ASN A 75 -15.47 -13.91 8.01
N PHE A 76 -14.93 -15.13 8.13
CA PHE A 76 -14.31 -15.59 9.38
C PHE A 76 -13.21 -14.63 9.86
N ILE A 77 -12.28 -14.24 8.98
CA ILE A 77 -11.20 -13.32 9.35
C ILE A 77 -11.76 -11.98 9.81
N VAL A 78 -12.67 -11.37 9.04
CA VAL A 78 -13.21 -10.04 9.32
C VAL A 78 -14.01 -10.04 10.62
N GLU A 79 -14.85 -11.06 10.85
CA GLU A 79 -15.62 -11.18 12.09
C GLU A 79 -14.74 -11.32 13.33
N ASN A 80 -13.67 -12.10 13.26
CA ASN A 80 -12.77 -12.29 14.39
C ASN A 80 -11.84 -11.08 14.59
N TRP A 81 -11.38 -10.45 13.51
CA TRP A 81 -10.61 -9.21 13.60
C TRP A 81 -11.44 -8.09 14.23
N ASN A 82 -12.73 -7.95 13.88
CA ASN A 82 -13.61 -6.95 14.50
C ASN A 82 -13.83 -7.16 16.00
N LYS A 83 -13.64 -8.37 16.52
CA LYS A 83 -13.79 -8.68 17.95
C LYS A 83 -12.51 -8.38 18.74
N GLU A 84 -11.35 -8.71 18.18
CA GLU A 84 -10.08 -8.73 18.91
C GLU A 84 -9.08 -7.66 18.44
N ASN A 85 -9.31 -7.04 17.29
CA ASN A 85 -8.37 -6.17 16.58
C ASN A 85 -6.97 -6.79 16.43
N ASN A 86 -6.92 -8.12 16.23
CA ASN A 86 -5.68 -8.88 16.26
C ASN A 86 -4.91 -8.75 14.92
N PRO A 87 -3.70 -8.14 14.90
CA PRO A 87 -2.92 -7.96 13.67
C PRO A 87 -2.51 -9.27 12.98
N ILE A 88 -2.49 -10.40 13.70
CA ILE A 88 -2.15 -11.70 13.13
C ILE A 88 -3.22 -12.17 12.13
N LEU A 89 -4.50 -11.89 12.40
CA LEU A 89 -5.60 -12.26 11.51
C LEU A 89 -5.49 -11.53 10.18
N PHE A 90 -5.08 -10.26 10.24
CA PHE A 90 -4.78 -9.47 9.05
C PHE A 90 -3.60 -10.05 8.24
N GLY A 91 -2.52 -10.43 8.91
CA GLY A 91 -1.38 -11.09 8.27
C GLY A 91 -1.73 -12.44 7.63
N ASN A 92 -2.47 -13.28 8.36
CA ASN A 92 -2.96 -14.57 7.89
C ASN A 92 -3.81 -14.43 6.62
N PHE A 93 -4.64 -13.37 6.56
CA PHE A 93 -5.46 -13.10 5.39
C PHE A 93 -4.61 -12.82 4.15
N ILE A 94 -3.67 -11.87 4.25
CA ILE A 94 -2.76 -11.53 3.14
C ILE A 94 -1.91 -12.73 2.73
N ALA A 95 -1.32 -13.43 3.70
CA ALA A 95 -0.48 -14.59 3.46
C ALA A 95 -1.27 -15.72 2.77
N THR A 96 -2.49 -15.99 3.24
CA THR A 96 -3.38 -16.97 2.61
C THR A 96 -3.70 -16.59 1.18
N LEU A 97 -4.07 -15.33 0.91
CA LEU A 97 -4.34 -14.86 -0.46
C LEU A 97 -3.13 -15.05 -1.38
N CYS A 98 -1.91 -14.79 -0.91
CA CYS A 98 -0.68 -15.03 -1.69
C CYS A 98 -0.53 -16.48 -2.16
N THR A 99 -1.09 -17.46 -1.44
CA THR A 99 -1.03 -18.88 -1.83
C THR A 99 -2.07 -19.27 -2.89
N LYS A 100 -3.07 -18.42 -3.14
CA LYS A 100 -4.22 -18.77 -3.98
C LYS A 100 -4.00 -18.46 -5.44
N GLN A 101 -4.53 -19.34 -6.28
CA GLN A 101 -4.79 -19.03 -7.68
C GLN A 101 -5.80 -17.89 -7.77
N TYR A 102 -5.58 -16.94 -8.67
CA TYR A 102 -6.52 -15.86 -9.01
C TYR A 102 -6.99 -15.97 -10.48
N ASP A 103 -8.03 -15.20 -10.82
CA ASP A 103 -8.52 -14.96 -12.18
C ASP A 103 -8.71 -13.46 -12.44
N LEU A 104 -8.00 -12.90 -13.43
CA LEU A 104 -8.08 -11.47 -13.75
C LEU A 104 -9.21 -11.11 -14.73
N LYS A 105 -10.06 -12.04 -15.17
CA LYS A 105 -11.11 -11.76 -16.17
C LYS A 105 -12.05 -10.66 -15.74
N ASN A 106 -12.57 -10.72 -14.52
CA ASN A 106 -13.46 -9.69 -14.00
C ASN A 106 -12.71 -8.36 -13.81
N PHE A 107 -11.49 -8.40 -13.25
CA PHE A 107 -10.61 -7.24 -13.12
C PHE A 107 -10.37 -6.52 -14.46
N CYS A 108 -9.89 -7.25 -15.46
CA CYS A 108 -9.61 -6.76 -16.80
C CYS A 108 -10.84 -6.13 -17.46
N LYS A 109 -12.03 -6.72 -17.27
CA LYS A 109 -13.28 -6.19 -17.79
C LYS A 109 -13.68 -4.89 -17.08
N LEU A 110 -13.60 -4.85 -15.76
CA LEU A 110 -14.03 -3.71 -14.94
C LEU A 110 -13.09 -2.52 -15.08
N TYR A 111 -11.78 -2.74 -14.96
CA TYR A 111 -10.79 -1.66 -14.84
C TYR A 111 -10.06 -1.37 -16.14
N LEU A 112 -9.72 -2.39 -16.94
CA LEU A 112 -8.96 -2.22 -18.18
C LEU A 112 -9.86 -2.20 -19.44
N LYS A 113 -11.17 -2.41 -19.28
CA LYS A 113 -12.18 -2.43 -20.35
C LYS A 113 -11.86 -3.44 -21.47
N ILE A 114 -11.23 -4.55 -21.12
CA ILE A 114 -10.88 -5.65 -22.03
C ILE A 114 -11.47 -6.98 -21.56
N ASP A 115 -11.80 -7.86 -22.50
CA ASP A 115 -12.28 -9.22 -22.21
C ASP A 115 -11.23 -10.26 -22.65
N GLY A 116 -11.21 -11.39 -21.97
CA GLY A 116 -10.15 -12.38 -22.10
C GLY A 116 -10.36 -13.61 -21.23
N GLN A 117 -9.29 -14.38 -21.09
CA GLN A 117 -9.24 -15.57 -20.25
C GLN A 117 -7.90 -15.60 -19.50
N GLN A 118 -7.93 -16.01 -18.23
CA GLN A 118 -6.72 -16.20 -17.44
C GLN A 118 -6.05 -17.53 -17.81
N ASN A 119 -4.77 -17.49 -18.13
CA ASN A 119 -3.94 -18.71 -18.18
C ASN A 119 -3.32 -18.90 -16.79
N HIS A 120 -3.95 -19.72 -15.96
CA HIS A 120 -3.51 -19.92 -14.58
C HIS A 120 -2.12 -20.57 -14.50
N GLN A 121 -1.26 -20.03 -13.64
CA GLN A 121 0.09 -20.53 -13.39
C GLN A 121 0.21 -21.36 -12.11
N ARG A 122 -0.86 -21.42 -11.30
CA ARG A 122 -0.92 -22.17 -10.05
C ARG A 122 -2.19 -23.00 -9.98
N ASP A 123 -2.10 -24.13 -9.29
CA ASP A 123 -3.23 -24.99 -8.99
C ASP A 123 -4.09 -24.45 -7.85
N LYS A 124 -5.39 -24.76 -7.92
CA LYS A 124 -6.33 -24.50 -6.82
C LYS A 124 -5.90 -25.29 -5.59
N ASN A 125 -5.86 -24.62 -4.44
CA ASN A 125 -5.55 -25.26 -3.17
C ASN A 125 -6.38 -24.68 -2.03
N ARG A 126 -6.53 -25.45 -0.95
CA ARG A 126 -7.27 -25.07 0.26
C ARG A 126 -6.39 -24.70 1.46
N MET A 127 -5.08 -24.54 1.24
CA MET A 127 -4.13 -24.21 2.31
C MET A 127 -4.49 -22.87 2.98
N ILE A 128 -4.55 -22.82 4.29
CA ILE A 128 -4.64 -21.57 5.04
C ILE A 128 -3.27 -21.34 5.68
N VAL A 129 -2.79 -20.10 5.62
CA VAL A 129 -1.54 -19.72 6.27
C VAL A 129 -1.85 -19.18 7.65
N GLU A 130 -1.18 -19.75 8.65
CA GLU A 130 -1.18 -19.28 10.02
C GLU A 130 0.23 -18.78 10.33
N LEU A 131 0.37 -17.47 10.46
CA LEU A 131 1.57 -16.82 10.94
C LEU A 131 1.61 -16.95 12.47
N ASP A 132 2.80 -16.83 13.03
CA ASP A 132 3.02 -16.69 14.47
C ASP A 132 3.32 -15.22 14.85
N ASP A 133 3.17 -14.92 16.15
CA ASP A 133 3.37 -13.57 16.68
C ASP A 133 4.81 -13.06 16.50
N GLU A 134 5.79 -13.97 16.60
CA GLU A 134 7.22 -13.64 16.44
C GLU A 134 7.51 -13.20 15.00
N TYR A 135 6.88 -13.84 14.03
CA TYR A 135 7.01 -13.53 12.61
C TYR A 135 6.52 -12.13 12.27
N ILE A 136 5.40 -11.71 12.85
CA ILE A 136 4.79 -10.41 12.55
C ILE A 136 5.41 -9.25 13.33
N GLU A 137 6.22 -9.54 14.36
CA GLU A 137 6.88 -8.55 15.21
C GLU A 137 7.79 -7.59 14.42
N LYS A 138 8.34 -8.04 13.27
CA LYS A 138 9.15 -7.21 12.38
C LYS A 138 8.37 -6.07 11.73
N TYR A 139 7.04 -6.18 11.64
CA TYR A 139 6.18 -5.19 10.97
C TYR A 139 5.59 -4.12 11.90
N LYS A 140 5.59 -4.38 13.22
CA LYS A 140 5.11 -3.43 14.23
C LYS A 140 5.86 -2.10 14.14
N THR A 141 5.15 -1.01 14.42
CA THR A 141 5.78 0.30 14.58
C THR A 141 6.64 0.27 15.84
N LYS A 142 7.94 0.53 15.69
CA LYS A 142 8.90 0.57 16.80
C LYS A 142 9.42 1.99 16.96
N ASP A 143 9.59 2.42 18.20
CA ASP A 143 10.29 3.67 18.49
C ASP A 143 11.75 3.54 18.06
N ILE A 144 12.23 4.49 17.27
CA ILE A 144 13.61 4.56 16.80
C ILE A 144 14.21 5.82 17.41
N ASN A 145 15.36 5.67 18.08
CA ASN A 145 16.03 6.78 18.78
C ASN A 145 16.59 7.85 17.83
N LYS A 146 16.73 7.51 16.55
CA LYS A 146 17.25 8.35 15.47
C LYS A 146 16.19 8.46 14.37
N PRO A 147 15.26 9.42 14.46
CA PRO A 147 14.17 9.51 13.50
C PRO A 147 14.65 9.66 12.05
N GLU A 148 15.83 10.25 11.83
CA GLU A 148 16.46 10.43 10.53
C GLU A 148 16.88 9.11 9.85
N THR A 149 17.02 8.01 10.61
CA THR A 149 17.36 6.68 10.04
C THR A 149 16.14 5.83 9.70
N VAL A 150 14.95 6.24 10.13
CA VAL A 150 13.70 5.45 9.99
C VAL A 150 13.44 5.08 8.54
N LEU A 151 13.48 6.06 7.64
CA LEU A 151 13.18 5.82 6.23
C LEU A 151 14.18 4.84 5.60
N LYS A 152 15.48 5.05 5.84
CA LYS A 152 16.54 4.15 5.37
C LYS A 152 16.36 2.71 5.86
N GLU A 153 15.97 2.52 7.11
CA GLU A 153 15.85 1.20 7.73
C GLU A 153 14.53 0.49 7.42
N LYS A 154 13.44 1.26 7.24
CA LYS A 154 12.09 0.71 7.13
C LYS A 154 11.55 0.70 5.70
N CYS A 155 12.00 1.59 4.83
CA CYS A 155 11.63 1.58 3.43
C CYS A 155 12.49 0.55 2.68
N ILE A 156 12.06 -0.71 2.67
CA ILE A 156 12.82 -1.82 2.08
C ILE A 156 12.33 -2.25 0.68
N TYR A 157 11.10 -1.91 0.31
CA TYR A 157 10.54 -2.20 -1.02
C TYR A 157 10.29 -0.92 -1.82
N HIS A 158 10.44 -1.05 -3.15
CA HIS A 158 10.21 0.05 -4.09
C HIS A 158 8.72 0.16 -4.44
N VAL A 159 8.22 1.39 -4.55
CA VAL A 159 6.95 1.65 -5.22
C VAL A 159 7.01 1.26 -6.70
N LYS A 160 5.99 0.56 -7.18
CA LYS A 160 5.88 0.04 -8.56
C LYS A 160 5.24 1.05 -9.50
N LYS A 161 5.95 2.13 -9.82
CA LYS A 161 5.42 3.27 -10.60
C LYS A 161 5.00 2.94 -12.03
N GLU A 162 5.53 1.86 -12.60
CA GLU A 162 5.32 1.46 -13.99
C GLU A 162 3.83 1.23 -14.30
N ILE A 163 3.02 0.92 -13.28
CA ILE A 163 1.60 0.62 -13.43
C ILE A 163 0.67 1.81 -13.22
N ASN A 164 1.17 2.95 -12.74
CA ASN A 164 0.34 4.07 -12.28
C ASN A 164 -0.68 4.56 -13.33
N ARG A 165 -0.30 4.49 -14.62
CA ARG A 165 -1.16 4.89 -15.74
C ARG A 165 -2.26 3.88 -16.08
N LEU A 166 -2.13 2.61 -15.67
CA LEU A 166 -3.11 1.57 -16.01
C LEU A 166 -4.37 1.64 -15.16
N PHE A 167 -4.29 2.15 -13.94
CA PHE A 167 -5.41 2.15 -13.00
C PHE A 167 -6.16 3.48 -12.95
N ASN A 168 -5.87 4.41 -13.87
CA ASN A 168 -6.44 5.75 -13.92
C ASN A 168 -6.35 6.48 -12.57
N ILE A 169 -5.19 6.36 -11.92
CA ILE A 169 -4.93 6.97 -10.62
C ILE A 169 -4.26 8.32 -10.84
N SER A 170 -4.81 9.37 -10.23
CA SER A 170 -4.19 10.68 -10.22
C SER A 170 -3.02 10.67 -9.24
N ILE A 171 -1.80 10.83 -9.74
CA ILE A 171 -0.58 10.92 -8.94
C ILE A 171 0.18 12.13 -9.48
N PRO A 172 0.70 13.01 -8.60
CA PRO A 172 1.51 14.14 -9.06
C PRO A 172 2.70 13.66 -9.89
N ASN A 173 3.20 14.53 -10.76
CA ASN A 173 4.39 14.20 -11.53
C ASN A 173 5.62 14.10 -10.60
N TYR A 174 6.74 13.58 -11.14
CA TYR A 174 7.93 13.34 -10.32
C TYR A 174 8.46 14.61 -9.62
N GLU A 175 8.45 15.76 -10.30
CA GLU A 175 8.96 17.02 -9.74
C GLU A 175 8.04 17.56 -8.65
N GLU A 176 6.73 17.48 -8.85
CA GLU A 176 5.72 17.80 -7.84
C GLU A 176 5.84 16.89 -6.61
N LEU A 177 5.95 15.58 -6.82
CA LEU A 177 6.14 14.60 -5.73
C LEU A 177 7.43 14.86 -4.96
N THR A 178 8.52 15.20 -5.66
CA THR A 178 9.82 15.49 -5.04
C THR A 178 9.73 16.75 -4.17
N ASN A 179 9.13 17.83 -4.69
CA ASN A 179 8.96 19.06 -3.93
C ASN A 179 8.11 18.85 -2.68
N LEU A 180 6.97 18.16 -2.85
CA LEU A 180 6.10 17.76 -1.76
C LEU A 180 6.86 16.98 -0.68
N TYR A 181 7.63 15.99 -1.11
CA TYR A 181 8.33 15.07 -0.23
C TYR A 181 9.48 15.73 0.54
N PHE A 182 10.16 16.71 -0.05
CA PHE A 182 11.26 17.41 0.63
C PHE A 182 10.82 18.62 1.44
N GLN A 183 9.73 19.29 1.05
CA GLN A 183 9.34 20.57 1.67
C GLN A 183 8.08 20.47 2.53
N GLU A 184 7.18 19.54 2.24
CA GLU A 184 5.82 19.52 2.78
C GLU A 184 5.42 18.15 3.35
N TRP A 185 6.36 17.22 3.52
CA TRP A 185 6.05 15.82 3.85
C TRP A 185 5.17 15.69 5.09
N LEU A 186 5.42 16.51 6.13
CA LEU A 186 4.69 16.43 7.40
C LEU A 186 3.22 16.86 7.22
N TYR A 187 2.95 17.83 6.34
CA TYR A 187 1.61 18.24 5.97
C TYR A 187 0.87 17.11 5.24
N PHE A 188 1.47 16.45 4.26
CA PHE A 188 0.81 15.33 3.58
C PHE A 188 0.71 14.07 4.45
N ALA A 189 1.62 13.90 5.40
CA ALA A 189 1.57 12.85 6.41
C ALA A 189 0.47 13.10 7.44
N SER A 190 0.14 14.36 7.79
CA SER A 190 -0.87 14.66 8.82
C SER A 190 -2.28 14.16 8.51
N TYR A 191 -2.57 13.81 7.25
CA TYR A 191 -3.82 13.17 6.84
C TYR A 191 -3.87 11.67 7.14
N THR A 192 -2.78 11.09 7.61
CA THR A 192 -2.70 9.69 8.05
C THR A 192 -2.94 9.60 9.56
N PRO A 193 -3.79 8.67 10.04
CA PRO A 193 -4.19 8.60 11.44
C PRO A 193 -3.02 8.55 12.44
N ILE A 194 -1.98 7.75 12.18
CA ILE A 194 -0.82 7.70 13.09
C ILE A 194 -0.09 9.04 13.18
N TRP A 195 0.05 9.76 12.07
CA TRP A 195 0.70 11.06 12.06
C TRP A 195 -0.18 12.14 12.69
N LYS A 196 -1.48 12.08 12.46
CA LYS A 196 -2.45 12.94 13.15
C LYS A 196 -2.37 12.78 14.67
N GLU A 197 -2.28 11.55 15.16
CA GLU A 197 -2.08 11.26 16.59
C GLU A 197 -0.74 11.81 17.09
N ARG A 198 0.35 11.51 16.37
CA ARG A 198 1.70 12.01 16.72
C ARG A 198 1.73 13.52 16.82
N ILE A 199 1.19 14.24 15.83
CA ILE A 199 1.15 15.70 15.80
C ILE A 199 0.27 16.23 16.95
N GLY A 200 -0.90 15.62 17.16
CA GLY A 200 -1.84 16.02 18.21
C GLY A 200 -1.28 15.86 19.62
N ASN A 201 -0.44 14.86 19.87
CA ASN A 201 0.23 14.64 21.16
C ASN A 201 1.21 15.76 21.56
N TYR A 202 1.61 16.61 20.61
CA TYR A 202 2.46 17.78 20.81
C TYR A 202 1.71 19.07 20.44
N ASN A 203 0.39 19.08 20.55
CA ASN A 203 -0.44 20.28 20.29
C ASN A 203 -0.22 20.93 18.91
N GLY A 204 0.19 20.13 17.91
CA GLY A 204 0.35 20.59 16.54
C GLY A 204 -0.98 20.66 15.79
N VAL A 205 -1.11 21.64 14.91
CA VAL A 205 -2.31 21.89 14.09
C VAL A 205 -1.90 22.03 12.62
N VAL A 206 -2.73 21.50 11.73
CA VAL A 206 -2.54 21.63 10.28
C VAL A 206 -2.90 23.05 9.85
N ASN A 207 -1.97 23.73 9.19
CA ASN A 207 -2.18 24.99 8.49
C ASN A 207 -2.29 24.72 6.98
N ASP A 208 -3.52 24.67 6.46
CA ASP A 208 -3.81 24.45 5.04
C ASP A 208 -3.44 25.65 4.14
N GLU A 209 -3.26 26.86 4.69
CA GLU A 209 -2.86 28.03 3.88
C GLU A 209 -1.36 27.98 3.52
N GLU A 210 -0.54 27.45 4.44
CA GLU A 210 0.92 27.36 4.28
C GLU A 210 1.44 25.95 3.97
N ASN A 211 0.56 24.95 3.90
CA ASN A 211 0.92 23.52 3.81
C ASN A 211 1.91 23.06 4.89
N LYS A 212 1.68 23.45 6.14
CA LYS A 212 2.59 23.17 7.27
C LYS A 212 1.86 22.75 8.53
N ILE A 213 2.63 22.23 9.49
CA ILE A 213 2.16 22.03 10.86
C ILE A 213 2.69 23.16 11.72
N THR A 214 1.80 23.79 12.48
CA THR A 214 2.14 24.81 13.48
C THR A 214 1.95 24.23 14.87
N PHE A 215 2.95 24.40 15.74
CA PHE A 215 2.90 23.98 17.13
C PHE A 215 2.52 25.14 18.05
N SER A 216 1.96 24.80 19.21
CA SER A 216 1.48 25.80 20.17
C SER A 216 2.61 26.60 20.84
N ASN A 217 3.81 26.02 20.94
CA ASN A 217 5.00 26.63 21.51
C ASN A 217 6.27 25.91 20.97
N GLU A 218 7.44 26.52 21.21
CA GLU A 218 8.74 26.00 20.77
C GLU A 218 9.12 24.68 21.45
N ASP A 219 8.69 24.45 22.69
CA ASP A 219 9.01 23.21 23.43
C ASP A 219 8.32 22.00 22.78
N ASP A 220 7.02 22.11 22.47
CA ASP A 220 6.22 21.11 21.77
C ASP A 220 6.82 20.79 20.38
N GLU A 221 7.21 21.83 19.65
CA GLU A 221 7.85 21.70 18.33
C GLU A 221 9.17 20.93 18.42
N GLN A 222 10.04 21.34 19.35
CA GLN A 222 11.35 20.72 19.54
C GLN A 222 11.21 19.26 19.97
N GLU A 223 10.31 18.95 20.90
CA GLU A 223 10.09 17.57 21.34
C GLU A 223 9.49 16.70 20.23
N PHE A 224 8.59 17.24 19.39
CA PHE A 224 8.05 16.53 18.24
C PHE A 224 9.15 16.17 17.24
N TYR A 225 9.96 17.14 16.82
CA TYR A 225 11.01 16.90 15.83
C TYR A 225 12.13 16.01 16.37
N ASN A 226 12.46 16.11 17.67
CA ASN A 226 13.40 15.18 18.31
C ASN A 226 12.96 13.71 18.18
N LYS A 227 11.65 13.44 18.11
CA LYS A 227 11.11 12.08 18.04
C LYS A 227 10.72 11.63 16.62
N TYR A 228 10.33 12.55 15.75
CA TYR A 228 9.72 12.20 14.45
C TYR A 228 10.29 12.94 13.24
N ASN A 229 11.36 13.71 13.36
CA ASN A 229 11.97 14.36 12.20
C ASN A 229 12.68 13.34 11.30
N TYR A 230 12.02 12.90 10.23
CA TYR A 230 12.54 11.87 9.34
C TYR A 230 13.54 12.38 8.29
N GLU A 231 13.70 13.70 8.17
CA GLU A 231 14.64 14.38 7.24
C GLU A 231 14.67 13.75 5.83
N PRO A 232 13.55 13.80 5.07
CA PRO A 232 13.47 13.11 3.78
C PRO A 232 14.43 13.63 2.71
N ASP A 233 14.80 14.91 2.80
CA ASP A 233 15.74 15.62 1.93
C ASP A 233 17.21 15.23 2.16
N GLU A 234 17.55 14.72 3.34
CA GLU A 234 18.89 14.21 3.69
C GLU A 234 19.06 12.71 3.37
N GLN A 235 18.02 12.05 2.85
CA GLN A 235 18.06 10.64 2.51
C GLN A 235 18.89 10.36 1.26
N SER A 236 19.46 9.16 1.19
CA SER A 236 20.16 8.71 -0.01
C SER A 236 19.22 8.58 -1.21
N ASN A 237 19.76 8.72 -2.43
CA ASN A 237 19.01 8.47 -3.68
C ASN A 237 18.34 7.09 -3.69
N GLU A 238 18.97 6.06 -3.12
CA GLU A 238 18.37 4.72 -3.05
C GLU A 238 17.09 4.71 -2.21
N THR A 239 17.10 5.35 -1.04
CA THR A 239 15.93 5.49 -0.17
C THR A 239 14.82 6.28 -0.87
N ILE A 240 15.19 7.41 -1.50
CA ILE A 240 14.25 8.26 -2.23
C ILE A 240 13.60 7.47 -3.38
N GLU A 241 14.38 6.73 -4.16
CA GLU A 241 13.87 5.88 -5.26
C GLU A 241 12.95 4.76 -4.77
N LYS A 242 13.12 4.25 -3.55
CA LYS A 242 12.17 3.29 -2.96
C LYS A 242 10.82 3.92 -2.70
N ILE A 243 10.80 5.18 -2.24
CA ILE A 243 9.59 5.85 -1.73
C ILE A 243 8.83 6.59 -2.83
N ILE A 244 9.51 7.40 -3.63
CA ILE A 244 8.90 8.22 -4.69
C ILE A 244 9.19 7.70 -6.11
N GLY A 245 9.93 6.60 -6.26
CA GLY A 245 10.26 6.00 -7.55
C GLY A 245 11.38 6.73 -8.31
N LYS A 246 11.67 6.27 -9.53
CA LYS A 246 12.68 6.88 -10.41
C LYS A 246 12.08 8.02 -11.24
N LYS A 247 12.91 8.98 -11.66
CA LYS A 247 12.46 10.07 -12.55
C LYS A 247 12.01 9.56 -13.92
N ASN A 248 12.77 8.64 -14.51
CA ASN A 248 12.49 8.08 -15.83
C ASN A 248 11.93 6.67 -15.67
N ILE A 249 10.68 6.46 -16.08
CA ILE A 249 9.95 5.21 -15.90
C ILE A 249 9.27 4.85 -17.22
N ASP A 250 9.47 3.60 -17.64
CA ASP A 250 8.73 3.00 -18.74
C ASP A 250 7.41 2.45 -18.21
N TYR A 251 6.32 3.11 -18.57
CA TYR A 251 4.99 2.71 -18.13
C TYR A 251 4.50 1.47 -18.86
N TYR A 252 3.87 0.56 -18.13
CA TYR A 252 3.25 -0.62 -18.70
C TYR A 252 2.03 -0.24 -19.54
N THR A 253 1.94 -0.84 -20.72
CA THR A 253 0.70 -0.86 -21.48
C THR A 253 -0.23 -1.96 -20.96
N ILE A 254 -1.51 -1.92 -21.35
CA ILE A 254 -2.45 -3.01 -21.06
C ILE A 254 -1.91 -4.35 -21.58
N LYS A 255 -1.19 -4.34 -22.71
CA LYS A 255 -0.56 -5.53 -23.29
C LYS A 255 0.57 -6.06 -22.41
N ASP A 256 1.39 -5.19 -21.85
CA ASP A 256 2.49 -5.58 -20.95
C ASP A 256 1.95 -6.18 -19.66
N PHE A 257 0.91 -5.58 -19.08
CA PHE A 257 0.19 -6.12 -17.93
C PHE A 257 -0.40 -7.51 -18.22
N CYS A 258 -1.14 -7.64 -19.31
CA CYS A 258 -1.74 -8.92 -19.70
C CYS A 258 -0.68 -9.99 -19.92
N LYS A 259 0.45 -9.63 -20.55
CA LYS A 259 1.58 -10.55 -20.76
C LYS A 259 2.20 -10.97 -19.43
N LYS A 260 2.50 -10.01 -18.54
CA LYS A 260 3.12 -10.27 -17.22
C LYS A 260 2.28 -11.20 -16.37
N TYR A 261 0.96 -11.01 -16.36
CA TYR A 261 0.04 -11.78 -15.54
C TYR A 261 -0.71 -12.87 -16.31
N HIS A 262 -0.19 -13.30 -17.47
CA HIS A 262 -0.68 -14.42 -18.27
C HIS A 262 -2.18 -14.34 -18.63
N PHE A 263 -2.68 -13.14 -18.91
CA PHE A 263 -4.05 -12.91 -19.35
C PHE A 263 -4.14 -12.85 -20.88
N GLN A 264 -4.93 -13.73 -21.48
CA GLN A 264 -5.11 -13.79 -22.93
C GLN A 264 -6.31 -12.94 -23.36
N VAL A 265 -6.04 -11.82 -24.02
CA VAL A 265 -7.08 -10.91 -24.55
C VAL A 265 -7.82 -11.55 -25.72
N LYS A 266 -9.15 -11.49 -25.73
CA LYS A 266 -9.97 -11.90 -26.89
C LYS A 266 -9.84 -10.87 -28.01
N THR A 267 -9.07 -11.17 -29.04
CA THR A 267 -9.09 -10.37 -30.28
C THR A 267 -10.37 -10.65 -31.07
N LYS A 268 -11.22 -9.64 -31.26
CA LYS A 268 -12.24 -9.70 -32.33
C LYS A 268 -11.50 -9.64 -33.68
N LYS A 269 -11.56 -10.71 -34.48
CA LYS A 269 -11.20 -10.61 -35.90
C LYS A 269 -12.14 -9.57 -36.53
N ARG A 270 -11.61 -8.42 -36.96
CA ARG A 270 -12.31 -7.58 -37.93
C ARG A 270 -12.41 -8.40 -39.22
N LYS A 271 -13.63 -8.80 -39.58
CA LYS A 271 -13.95 -9.23 -40.95
C LYS A 271 -13.95 -8.01 -41.85
#